data_AF-A0A9E2RJ85-F1
#
_entry.id   AF-A0A9E2RJ85-F1
#
_cell.length_a   1.000
_cell.length_b   1.000
_cell.length_c   1.000
_cell.angle_alpha   90.00
_cell.angle_beta   90.00
_cell.angle_gamma   90.00
#
_symmetry.space_group_name_H-M   'P 1'
#
loop_
_entity.id
_entity.type
_entity.pdbx_description
1 polymer ?
#
loop_
_entity_poly.entity_id
_entity_poly.type
_entity_poly.pdbx_seq_one_letter_code
_entity_poly.pdbx_strand_id
1 'polypeptide(L)'
;MAKDIKTPPLVIFGLDGGDAGFIQEWAQEGYLPTIASIMQRGCRGEISGPELMSTQGAWLSLFSGVSRSEHGYYYNRQLMPGTYDLRNVSVHDTHVLPFWSRLLNGSKKVAIIDALEAEPLPGL
;
A
#
# COMPACT_ATOMS: atom_id res chain seq x y z
N MET A 1 19.82 -34.81 7.94
CA MET A 1 18.56 -34.23 8.44
C MET A 1 18.47 -32.81 7.92
N ALA A 2 17.54 -32.54 6.99
CA ALA A 2 17.35 -31.19 6.46
C ALA A 2 16.76 -30.31 7.57
N LYS A 3 17.39 -29.17 7.87
CA LYS A 3 16.80 -28.15 8.73
C LYS A 3 15.46 -27.75 8.12
N ASP A 4 14.38 -27.81 8.89
CA ASP A 4 13.14 -27.10 8.59
C ASP A 4 13.47 -25.59 8.50
N ILE A 5 13.74 -25.12 7.28
CA ILE A 5 13.89 -23.70 7.02
C ILE A 5 12.48 -23.12 7.11
N LYS A 6 12.08 -22.69 8.31
CA LYS A 6 10.92 -21.81 8.45
C LYS A 6 11.20 -20.59 7.58
N THR A 7 10.43 -20.47 6.50
CA THR A 7 10.46 -19.28 5.65
C THR A 7 10.15 -18.07 6.54
N PRO A 8 11.00 -17.04 6.56
CA PRO A 8 10.71 -15.84 7.36
C PRO A 8 9.39 -15.20 6.88
N PRO A 9 8.65 -14.53 7.78
CA PRO A 9 7.43 -13.84 7.38
C PRO A 9 7.73 -12.73 6.36
N LEU A 10 6.87 -12.59 5.36
CA LEU A 10 6.86 -11.43 4.49
C LEU A 10 6.13 -10.30 5.22
N VAL A 11 6.82 -9.18 5.42
CA VAL A 11 6.24 -7.96 5.99
C VAL A 11 6.26 -6.88 4.91
N ILE A 12 5.09 -6.34 4.61
CA ILE A 12 4.92 -5.16 3.78
C ILE A 12 4.46 -4.05 4.71
N PHE A 13 5.21 -2.96 4.77
CA PHE A 13 4.93 -1.81 5.61
C PHE A 13 4.83 -0.57 4.71
N GLY A 14 3.75 0.18 4.88
CA GLY A 14 3.47 1.39 4.12
C GLY A 14 3.36 2.59 5.07
N LEU A 15 3.89 3.74 4.64
CA LEU A 15 3.72 5.01 5.32
C LEU A 15 2.83 5.89 4.44
N ASP A 16 1.57 6.08 4.84
CA ASP A 16 0.71 7.06 4.18
C ASP A 16 1.23 8.48 4.46
N GLY A 17 1.35 9.31 3.42
CA GLY A 17 2.02 10.61 3.48
C GLY A 17 3.54 10.54 3.75
N GLY A 18 4.17 9.36 3.67
CA GLY A 18 5.60 9.18 3.93
C GLY A 18 6.48 9.65 2.77
N ASP A 19 6.74 10.95 2.70
CA ASP A 19 7.61 11.54 1.66
C ASP A 19 9.01 10.90 1.65
N ALA A 20 9.41 10.39 0.49
CA ALA A 20 10.66 9.67 0.34
C ALA A 20 11.89 10.55 0.51
N GLY A 21 11.79 11.86 0.24
CA GLY A 21 12.86 12.84 0.45
C GLY A 21 13.13 13.05 1.93
N PHE A 22 12.09 13.37 2.71
CA PHE A 22 12.23 13.55 4.17
C PHE A 22 12.70 12.27 4.87
N ILE A 23 12.19 11.11 4.46
CA ILE A 23 12.65 9.83 5.02
C ILE A 23 14.15 9.63 4.78
N GLN A 24 14.66 9.98 3.60
CA GLN A 24 16.09 9.87 3.28
C GLN A 24 16.92 10.86 4.09
N GLU A 25 16.49 12.12 4.18
CA GLU A 25 17.15 13.17 4.94
C GLU A 25 17.28 12.76 6.41
N TRP A 26 16.18 12.40 7.06
CA TRP A 26 16.18 11.99 8.47
C TRP A 26 16.92 10.68 8.73
N ALA A 27 16.98 9.77 7.76
CA ALA A 27 17.81 8.59 7.85
C ALA A 27 19.32 8.94 7.84
N GLN A 28 19.72 9.92 7.03
CA GLN A 28 21.11 10.41 6.97
C GLN A 28 21.52 11.19 8.23
N GLU A 29 20.60 11.98 8.78
CA GLU A 29 20.81 12.72 10.03
C GLU A 29 20.83 11.82 11.29
N GLY A 30 20.48 10.54 11.14
CA GLY A 30 20.51 9.55 12.22
C GLY A 30 19.21 9.45 13.03
N TYR A 31 18.15 10.19 12.66
CA TYR A 31 16.84 10.11 13.31
C TYR A 31 16.08 8.81 12.98
N LEU A 32 16.37 8.18 11.83
CA LEU A 32 15.72 6.94 11.38
C LEU A 32 16.72 5.77 11.23
N PRO A 33 17.38 5.32 12.31
CA PRO A 33 18.49 4.35 12.23
C PRO A 33 18.05 2.98 11.68
N THR A 34 16.82 2.55 11.94
CA THR A 34 16.28 1.29 11.41
C THR A 34 16.05 1.36 9.91
N ILE A 35 15.46 2.46 9.41
CA ILE A 35 15.24 2.67 7.98
C ILE A 35 16.58 2.79 7.25
N ALA A 36 17.53 3.55 7.81
CA ALA A 36 18.89 3.65 7.27
C ALA A 36 19.56 2.27 7.11
N SER A 37 19.44 1.40 8.13
CA SER A 37 19.97 0.03 8.08
C SER A 37 19.30 -0.84 7.01
N ILE A 38 17.99 -0.68 6.78
CA ILE A 38 17.26 -1.40 5.73
C ILE A 38 17.72 -0.93 4.36
N MET A 39 17.82 0.39 4.16
CA MET A 39 18.29 0.97 2.90
C MET A 39 19.72 0.54 2.56
N GLN A 40 20.61 0.44 3.56
CA GLN A 40 22.00 0.02 3.35
C GLN A 40 22.14 -1.47 2.99
N ARG A 41 21.28 -2.33 3.54
CA ARG A 41 21.36 -3.80 3.37
C ARG A 41 20.41 -4.34 2.31
N GLY A 42 19.53 -3.51 1.78
CA GLY A 42 18.49 -3.88 0.84
C GLY A 42 18.61 -3.16 -0.51
N CYS A 43 17.48 -3.06 -1.20
CA CYS A 43 17.38 -2.33 -2.46
C CYS A 43 16.35 -1.21 -2.31
N ARG A 44 16.58 -0.12 -3.04
CA ARG A 44 15.69 1.03 -3.16
C ARG A 44 15.41 1.26 -4.64
N GLY A 45 14.18 1.66 -4.94
CA GLY A 45 13.79 2.13 -6.26
C GLY A 45 12.76 3.24 -6.14
N GLU A 46 12.81 4.20 -7.04
CA GLU A 46 11.76 5.20 -7.20
C GLU A 46 10.66 4.61 -8.07
N ILE A 47 9.41 4.81 -7.64
CA ILE A 47 8.23 4.38 -8.39
C ILE A 47 7.75 5.58 -9.21
N SER A 48 7.25 5.31 -10.40
CA SER A 48 6.56 6.29 -11.24
C SER A 48 5.30 5.68 -11.81
N GLY A 49 4.37 6.52 -12.28
CA GLY A 49 3.16 6.06 -12.94
C GLY A 49 1.92 6.89 -12.59
N PRO A 50 0.80 6.61 -13.27
CA PRO A 50 -0.49 7.26 -13.02
C PRO A 50 -0.96 7.16 -11.56
N GLU A 51 -0.51 6.15 -10.84
CA GLU A 51 -0.82 5.89 -9.43
C GLU A 51 -0.39 7.05 -8.54
N LEU A 52 0.68 7.78 -8.89
CA LEU A 52 1.16 8.95 -8.14
C LEU A 52 0.25 10.18 -8.25
N MET A 53 -0.73 10.21 -9.16
CA MET A 53 -1.59 11.38 -9.35
C MET A 53 -2.61 11.61 -8.22
N SER A 54 -2.90 10.59 -7.42
CA SER A 54 -3.92 10.64 -6.36
C SER A 54 -3.68 9.51 -5.38
N THR A 55 -3.94 9.73 -4.09
CA THR A 55 -3.90 8.64 -3.10
C THR A 55 -5.04 7.63 -3.33
N GLN A 56 -6.17 8.08 -3.90
CA GLN A 56 -7.32 7.23 -4.13
C GLN A 56 -7.00 6.12 -5.14
N GLY A 57 -7.16 4.87 -4.70
CA GLY A 57 -6.84 3.70 -5.52
C GLY A 57 -5.36 3.34 -5.61
N ALA A 58 -4.42 4.16 -5.12
CA ALA A 58 -2.99 3.83 -5.17
C ALA A 58 -2.69 2.54 -4.39
N TRP A 59 -3.30 2.39 -3.21
CA TRP A 59 -3.22 1.16 -2.40
C TRP A 59 -3.85 -0.05 -3.10
N LEU A 60 -4.94 0.14 -3.85
CA LEU A 60 -5.55 -0.93 -4.63
C LEU A 60 -4.57 -1.41 -5.71
N SER A 61 -3.94 -0.50 -6.45
CA SER A 61 -2.94 -0.86 -7.45
C SER A 61 -1.73 -1.55 -6.82
N LEU A 62 -1.20 -1.00 -5.72
CA LEU A 62 -0.06 -1.57 -5.00
C LEU A 62 -0.32 -3.02 -4.57
N PHE A 63 -1.49 -3.29 -3.99
CA PHE A 63 -1.78 -4.61 -3.43
C PHE A 63 -2.34 -5.60 -4.46
N SER A 64 -2.90 -5.16 -5.58
CA SER A 64 -3.43 -6.07 -6.60
C SER A 64 -2.48 -6.31 -7.77
N GLY A 65 -1.54 -5.39 -8.01
CA GLY A 65 -0.74 -5.35 -9.23
C GLY A 65 -1.53 -4.92 -10.48
N VAL A 66 -2.77 -4.44 -10.32
CA VAL A 66 -3.62 -3.95 -11.41
C VAL A 66 -3.48 -2.44 -11.49
N SER A 67 -3.25 -1.88 -12.68
CA SER A 67 -3.06 -0.43 -12.83
C SER A 67 -4.37 0.35 -12.63
N ARG A 68 -4.26 1.64 -12.33
CA ARG A 68 -5.44 2.52 -12.19
C ARG A 68 -6.32 2.54 -13.44
N SER A 69 -5.71 2.50 -14.61
CA SER A 69 -6.42 2.44 -15.89
C SER A 69 -7.23 1.16 -16.06
N GLU A 70 -6.79 0.05 -15.47
CA GLU A 70 -7.45 -1.25 -15.58
C GLU A 70 -8.55 -1.41 -14.53
N HIS A 71 -8.29 -1.05 -13.27
CA HIS A 71 -9.29 -1.21 -12.20
C HIS A 71 -10.34 -0.09 -12.15
N GLY A 72 -10.10 1.05 -12.82
CA GLY A 72 -11.11 2.07 -13.07
C GLY A 72 -11.61 2.87 -11.84
N TYR A 73 -10.95 2.69 -10.70
CA TYR A 73 -11.22 3.43 -9.45
C TYR A 73 -10.26 4.61 -9.34
N TYR A 74 -10.77 5.80 -9.65
CA TYR A 74 -10.02 7.05 -9.67
C TYR A 74 -10.34 7.92 -8.46
N TYR A 75 -11.59 7.90 -8.02
CA TYR A 75 -12.10 8.67 -6.89
C TYR A 75 -13.42 8.07 -6.40
N ASN A 76 -13.80 8.33 -5.15
CA ASN A 76 -15.06 7.81 -4.60
C ASN A 76 -16.31 8.43 -5.26
N ARG A 77 -16.17 9.56 -5.97
CA ARG A 77 -17.21 10.16 -6.81
C ARG A 77 -16.70 10.36 -8.23
N GLN A 78 -17.33 9.69 -9.20
CA GLN A 78 -16.89 9.73 -10.59
C GLN A 78 -18.01 10.22 -11.50
N LEU A 79 -17.64 10.98 -12.53
CA LEU A 79 -18.55 11.41 -13.58
C LEU A 79 -19.14 10.19 -14.30
N MET A 80 -20.45 10.19 -14.52
CA MET A 80 -21.12 9.22 -15.37
C MET A 80 -20.95 9.62 -16.84
N PRO A 81 -20.31 8.78 -17.69
CA PRO A 81 -20.08 9.12 -19.09
C PRO A 81 -21.38 9.49 -19.82
N GLY A 82 -21.33 10.58 -20.59
CA GLY A 82 -22.49 11.09 -21.34
C GLY A 82 -23.48 11.92 -20.50
N THR A 83 -23.15 12.23 -19.25
CA THR A 83 -24.00 13.03 -18.35
C THR A 83 -23.16 14.07 -17.60
N TYR A 84 -23.84 14.91 -16.80
CA TYR A 84 -23.20 15.76 -15.79
C TYR A 84 -23.31 15.18 -14.37
N ASP A 85 -23.84 13.96 -14.24
CA ASP A 85 -24.11 13.34 -12.96
C ASP A 85 -22.86 12.68 -12.38
N LEU A 86 -22.76 12.70 -11.05
CA LEU A 86 -21.75 11.95 -10.31
C LEU A 86 -22.37 10.69 -9.74
N ARG A 87 -21.66 9.57 -9.87
CA ARG A 87 -21.96 8.34 -9.12
C ARG A 87 -20.93 8.12 -8.03
N ASN A 88 -21.40 7.62 -6.90
CA ASN A 88 -20.52 7.06 -5.89
C ASN A 88 -19.94 5.74 -6.43
N VAL A 89 -18.63 5.58 -6.29
CA VAL A 89 -17.90 4.37 -6.63
C VAL A 89 -17.11 3.96 -5.40
N SER A 90 -17.09 2.66 -5.13
CA SER A 90 -16.31 2.04 -4.09
C SER A 90 -15.27 1.11 -4.70
N VAL A 91 -14.25 0.75 -3.91
CA VAL A 91 -13.26 -0.26 -4.32
C VAL A 91 -13.93 -1.61 -4.65
N HIS A 92 -15.07 -1.93 -4.03
CA HIS A 92 -15.80 -3.18 -4.29
C HIS A 92 -16.36 -3.27 -5.71
N ASP A 93 -16.66 -2.13 -6.34
CA ASP A 93 -17.18 -2.07 -7.72
C ASP A 93 -16.12 -2.47 -8.77
N THR A 94 -14.85 -2.53 -8.38
CA THR A 94 -13.75 -2.90 -9.29
C THR A 94 -13.61 -4.41 -9.49
N HIS A 95 -14.14 -5.22 -8.55
CA HIS A 95 -13.89 -6.66 -8.46
C HIS A 95 -12.41 -7.06 -8.40
N VAL A 96 -11.50 -6.12 -8.17
CA VAL A 96 -10.06 -6.37 -8.07
C VAL A 96 -9.75 -6.89 -6.67
N LEU A 97 -9.02 -8.00 -6.63
CA LEU A 97 -8.60 -8.64 -5.39
C LEU A 97 -7.13 -8.35 -5.11
N PRO A 98 -6.76 -8.10 -3.84
CA PRO A 98 -5.37 -7.97 -3.46
C PRO A 98 -4.63 -9.31 -3.60
N PHE A 99 -3.30 -9.27 -3.70
CA PHE A 99 -2.47 -10.45 -3.99
C PHE A 99 -2.65 -11.56 -2.95
N TRP A 100 -2.92 -11.20 -1.69
CA TRP A 100 -3.12 -12.17 -0.61
C TRP A 100 -4.42 -12.97 -0.76
N SER A 101 -5.37 -12.56 -1.61
CA SER A 101 -6.52 -13.41 -1.98
C SER A 101 -6.09 -14.76 -2.58
N ARG A 102 -4.91 -14.81 -3.21
CA ARG A 102 -4.33 -16.05 -3.76
C ARG A 102 -3.84 -17.01 -2.68
N LEU A 103 -3.74 -16.55 -1.44
CA LEU A 103 -3.29 -17.36 -0.29
C LEU A 103 -4.47 -18.02 0.45
N LEU A 104 -5.71 -17.76 0.02
CA LEU A 104 -6.90 -18.41 0.57
C LEU A 104 -6.78 -19.93 0.46
N ASN A 105 -7.22 -20.63 1.51
CA ASN A 105 -7.11 -22.10 1.66
C ASN A 105 -5.68 -22.66 1.63
N GLY A 106 -4.66 -21.80 1.67
CA GLY A 106 -3.26 -22.20 1.80
C GLY A 106 -2.85 -22.44 3.25
N SER A 107 -1.60 -22.86 3.45
CA SER A 107 -0.99 -23.04 4.78
C SER A 107 -0.43 -21.75 5.37
N LYS A 108 -0.45 -20.65 4.62
CA LYS A 108 0.08 -19.34 5.04
C LYS A 108 -0.98 -18.58 5.84
N LYS A 109 -0.54 -17.87 6.88
CA LYS A 109 -1.37 -16.96 7.68
C LYS A 109 -1.14 -15.53 7.20
N VAL A 110 -2.21 -14.74 7.11
CA VAL A 110 -2.18 -13.34 6.66
C VAL A 110 -2.79 -12.47 7.74
N ALA A 111 -2.15 -11.35 8.05
CA ALA A 111 -2.69 -10.29 8.90
C ALA A 111 -2.65 -8.97 8.12
N ILE A 112 -3.74 -8.21 8.18
CA ILE A 112 -3.89 -6.91 7.53
C ILE A 112 -4.23 -5.94 8.65
N ILE A 113 -3.40 -4.90 8.80
CA ILE A 113 -3.53 -3.90 9.84
C ILE A 113 -3.43 -2.56 9.14
N ASP A 114 -4.40 -1.70 9.39
CA ASP A 114 -4.41 -0.32 8.92
C ASP A 114 -4.62 0.61 10.12
N ALA A 115 -4.07 1.82 10.03
CA ALA A 115 -4.26 2.82 11.07
C ALA A 115 -5.70 3.31 11.04
N LEU A 116 -6.31 3.44 12.22
CA LEU A 116 -7.63 4.04 12.32
C LEU A 116 -7.51 5.54 12.05
N GLU A 117 -8.34 6.06 11.15
CA GLU A 117 -8.58 7.49 11.05
C GLU A 117 -9.40 7.93 12.27
N ALA A 118 -8.69 8.37 13.31
CA ALA A 118 -9.27 8.83 14.56
C ALA A 118 -8.41 9.95 15.17
N GLU A 119 -9.04 10.75 16.03
CA GLU A 119 -8.31 11.71 16.85
C GLU A 119 -7.34 10.99 17.79
N PRO A 120 -6.09 11.47 17.92
CA PRO A 120 -5.19 10.97 18.96
C PRO A 120 -5.82 11.17 20.34
N LEU A 121 -5.97 10.09 21.10
CA LEU A 121 -6.45 10.15 22.47
C LEU A 121 -5.25 10.27 23.41
N PRO A 122 -5.03 11.42 24.08
CA PRO A 122 -3.89 11.58 24.97
C PRO A 122 -3.88 10.50 26.07
N GLY A 123 -2.80 9.72 26.15
CA GLY A 123 -2.60 8.70 27.18
C GLY A 123 -2.94 7.26 26.79
N LEU A 124 -3.35 7.02 25.54
CA LEU A 124 -3.35 5.71 24.87
C LEU A 124 -2.11 5.58 23.97
#